data_AF-A0A0T5NVQ0-F1
#
_entry.id   AF-A0A0T5NVQ0-F1
#
_cell.length_a   1.000
_cell.length_b   1.000
_cell.length_c   1.000
_cell.angle_alpha   90.00
_cell.angle_beta   90.00
_cell.angle_gamma   90.00
#
_symmetry.space_group_name_H-M   'P 1'
#
loop_
_entity.id
_entity.type
_entity.pdbx_description
1 polymer ?
#
loop_
_entity_poly.entity_id
_entity_poly.type
_entity_poly.pdbx_seq_one_letter_code
_entity_poly.pdbx_strand_id
1 'polypeptide(L)'
;MTVAAGLIASMAFPVFAQDGTGPIPQNAQSRSYGEGWNCDFGYRVDGAECLALDIPENAFATGRSYGLGWECGRGYAAVEGSSCAAIPVPDNAFLRSSGYGWQCDRGYRKDRENCVLIDLPDKAYLTDDGSGSGWTCERGFAASSGACVPIAVPENGYLTNAEYGYEWTCERGFFKIDSRCDPVVLPANAFLVSESYGPAWRCERGFEKSENACFPIDLPANAHLDRSGNTWRCNPGFRSSDGACVLGR
;
A
#
# COMPACT_ATOMS: atom_id res chain seq x y z
N MET A 1 54.56 -20.55 55.08
CA MET A 1 54.03 -19.60 54.08
C MET A 1 55.01 -19.55 52.93
N THR A 2 54.66 -20.16 51.79
CA THR A 2 55.37 -19.99 50.52
C THR A 2 54.29 -19.84 49.45
N VAL A 3 54.13 -18.62 48.96
CA VAL A 3 53.17 -18.28 47.90
C VAL A 3 53.90 -18.43 46.57
N ALA A 4 53.48 -19.38 45.74
CA ALA A 4 53.98 -19.54 44.38
C ALA A 4 53.22 -18.57 43.46
N ALA A 5 53.93 -17.60 42.88
CA ALA A 5 53.40 -16.69 41.88
C ALA A 5 53.38 -17.38 40.50
N GLY A 6 52.20 -17.66 39.97
CA GLY A 6 52.01 -18.17 38.61
C GLY A 6 52.01 -17.02 37.59
N LEU A 7 52.95 -17.06 36.64
CA LEU A 7 52.99 -16.17 35.48
C LEU A 7 51.96 -16.63 34.44
N ILE A 8 50.96 -15.80 34.17
CA ILE A 8 50.02 -15.99 33.04
C ILE A 8 50.66 -15.33 31.82
N ALA A 9 51.10 -16.13 30.85
CA ALA A 9 51.59 -15.65 29.56
C ALA A 9 50.41 -15.33 28.64
N SER A 10 50.12 -14.05 28.46
CA SER A 10 49.14 -13.58 27.47
C SER A 10 49.75 -13.66 26.07
N MET A 11 49.36 -14.65 25.27
CA MET A 11 49.68 -14.68 23.85
C MET A 11 48.69 -13.77 23.10
N ALA A 12 49.19 -12.65 22.57
CA ALA A 12 48.43 -11.82 21.64
C ALA A 12 48.51 -12.46 20.24
N PHE A 13 47.38 -12.95 19.72
CA PHE A 13 47.28 -13.35 18.32
C PHE A 13 47.26 -12.09 17.45
N PRO A 14 48.12 -11.96 16.43
CA PRO A 14 48.07 -10.82 15.53
C PRO A 14 46.74 -10.82 14.78
N VAL A 15 46.00 -9.72 14.92
CA VAL A 15 44.82 -9.46 14.10
C VAL A 15 45.33 -8.79 12.82
N PHE A 16 45.31 -9.52 11.70
CA PHE A 16 45.64 -8.95 10.41
C PHE A 16 44.46 -8.11 9.91
N ALA A 17 44.64 -6.79 9.90
CA ALA A 17 43.72 -5.89 9.20
C ALA A 17 44.09 -5.89 7.70
N GLN A 18 43.08 -5.87 6.83
CA GLN A 18 43.28 -5.64 5.39
C GLN A 18 43.67 -4.16 5.19
N ASP A 19 44.96 -3.89 5.31
CA ASP A 19 45.59 -2.58 5.10
C ASP A 19 45.60 -2.16 3.62
N GLY A 20 45.28 -3.09 2.71
CA GLY A 20 45.04 -2.83 1.29
C GLY A 20 46.31 -2.56 0.47
N THR A 21 47.48 -2.69 1.09
CA THR A 21 48.79 -2.44 0.50
C THR A 21 49.51 -3.70 0.02
N GLY A 22 48.92 -4.89 0.25
CA GLY A 22 49.43 -6.19 -0.20
C GLY A 22 48.83 -6.68 -1.53
N PRO A 23 49.41 -7.73 -2.15
CA PRO A 23 48.86 -8.34 -3.35
C PRO A 23 47.46 -8.90 -3.09
N ILE A 24 46.56 -8.77 -4.07
CA ILE A 24 45.20 -9.34 -3.99
C ILE A 24 45.33 -10.87 -4.00
N PRO A 25 44.78 -11.58 -3.00
CA PRO A 25 44.86 -13.04 -2.92
C PRO A 25 44.00 -13.71 -4.02
N GLN A 26 44.16 -15.02 -4.20
CA GLN A 26 43.34 -15.80 -5.14
C GLN A 26 41.86 -15.79 -4.72
N ASN A 27 40.95 -15.78 -5.70
CA ASN A 27 39.49 -15.71 -5.51
C ASN A 27 39.03 -14.42 -4.79
N ALA A 28 39.72 -13.31 -5.06
CA ALA A 28 39.39 -11.99 -4.57
C ALA A 28 39.52 -10.93 -5.67
N GLN A 29 38.74 -9.87 -5.52
CA GLN A 29 38.73 -8.70 -6.38
C GLN A 29 38.97 -7.42 -5.56
N SER A 30 39.59 -6.42 -6.18
CA SER A 30 39.79 -5.11 -5.57
C SER A 30 38.45 -4.47 -5.21
N ARG A 31 38.36 -3.79 -4.07
CA ARG A 31 37.17 -3.01 -3.73
C ARG A 31 36.95 -1.87 -4.72
N SER A 32 35.69 -1.56 -4.99
CA SER A 32 35.30 -0.42 -5.81
C SER A 32 35.53 0.94 -5.12
N TYR A 33 35.67 0.95 -3.80
CA TYR A 33 35.96 2.13 -2.99
C TYR A 33 36.75 1.75 -1.74
N GLY A 34 37.66 2.63 -1.32
CA GLY A 34 38.59 2.38 -0.22
C GLY A 34 39.72 1.42 -0.59
N GLU A 35 40.66 1.25 0.32
CA GLU A 35 41.77 0.30 0.17
C GLU A 35 41.31 -1.13 0.53
N GLY A 36 41.91 -2.13 -0.10
CA GLY A 36 41.66 -3.56 0.17
C GLY A 36 40.89 -4.32 -0.91
N TRP A 37 40.44 -5.52 -0.55
CA TRP A 37 39.83 -6.49 -1.45
C TRP A 37 38.57 -7.12 -0.85
N ASN A 38 37.72 -7.68 -1.71
CA ASN A 38 36.59 -8.52 -1.34
C ASN A 38 36.74 -9.88 -2.01
N CYS A 39 36.38 -10.95 -1.30
CA CYS A 39 36.34 -12.27 -1.92
C CYS A 39 35.33 -12.30 -3.07
N ASP A 40 35.62 -13.13 -4.07
CA ASP A 40 34.71 -13.43 -5.17
C ASP A 40 33.46 -14.16 -4.65
N PHE A 41 32.40 -14.18 -5.45
CA PHE A 41 31.17 -14.91 -5.09
C PHE A 41 31.47 -16.38 -4.81
N GLY A 42 31.00 -16.86 -3.67
CA GLY A 42 31.23 -18.23 -3.21
C GLY A 42 32.48 -18.40 -2.37
N TYR A 43 33.17 -17.31 -2.01
CA TYR A 43 34.33 -17.32 -1.14
C TYR A 43 34.14 -16.37 0.05
N ARG A 44 34.80 -16.69 1.16
CA ARG A 44 34.78 -15.87 2.39
C ARG A 44 36.18 -15.57 2.89
N VAL A 45 36.30 -14.42 3.55
CA VAL A 45 37.56 -13.99 4.16
C VAL A 45 37.90 -14.91 5.32
N ASP A 46 39.10 -15.47 5.30
CA ASP A 46 39.72 -16.15 6.44
C ASP A 46 41.18 -15.69 6.56
N GLY A 47 41.45 -14.83 7.54
CA GLY A 47 42.74 -14.16 7.67
C GLY A 47 43.11 -13.33 6.43
N ALA A 48 44.16 -13.74 5.73
CA ALA A 48 44.68 -13.08 4.53
C ALA A 48 44.24 -13.74 3.21
N GLU A 49 43.35 -14.73 3.25
CA GLU A 49 42.95 -15.52 2.09
C GLU A 49 41.42 -15.54 1.91
N CYS A 50 40.98 -16.00 0.74
CA CYS A 50 39.59 -16.27 0.41
C CYS A 50 39.35 -17.78 0.30
N LEU A 51 38.68 -18.35 1.30
CA LEU A 51 38.33 -19.77 1.31
C LEU A 51 36.95 -19.99 0.68
N ALA A 52 36.82 -21.06 -0.11
CA ALA A 52 35.56 -21.44 -0.73
C ALA A 52 34.50 -21.75 0.33
N LEU A 53 33.29 -21.27 0.11
CA LEU A 53 32.10 -21.66 0.87
C LEU A 53 31.67 -23.06 0.45
N ASP A 54 31.29 -23.87 1.44
CA ASP A 54 30.58 -25.12 1.17
C ASP A 54 29.13 -24.79 0.81
N ILE A 55 28.87 -24.68 -0.49
CA ILE A 55 27.55 -24.35 -1.04
C ILE A 55 26.87 -25.67 -1.40
N PRO A 56 25.78 -26.04 -0.71
CA PRO A 56 25.09 -27.29 -0.99
C PRO A 56 24.39 -27.27 -2.35
N GLU A 57 23.97 -28.45 -2.82
CA GLU A 57 23.15 -28.57 -4.02
C GLU A 57 21.88 -27.70 -3.89
N ASN A 58 21.45 -27.11 -5.01
CA ASN A 58 20.31 -26.19 -5.07
C ASN A 58 20.46 -24.89 -4.25
N ALA A 59 21.69 -24.47 -3.95
CA ALA A 59 22.00 -23.17 -3.38
C ALA A 59 22.85 -22.30 -4.32
N PHE A 60 22.89 -21.00 -4.05
CA PHE A 60 23.76 -20.04 -4.75
C PHE A 60 24.46 -19.11 -3.76
N ALA A 61 25.65 -18.64 -4.13
CA ALA A 61 26.39 -17.69 -3.32
C ALA A 61 25.71 -16.31 -3.31
N THR A 62 25.54 -15.71 -2.13
CA THR A 62 24.95 -14.37 -1.98
C THR A 62 25.97 -13.23 -2.08
N GLY A 63 27.27 -13.55 -1.94
CA GLY A 63 28.34 -12.56 -1.84
C GLY A 63 28.35 -11.79 -0.52
N ARG A 64 27.54 -12.21 0.47
CA ARG A 64 27.57 -11.63 1.81
C ARG A 64 28.74 -12.20 2.60
N SER A 65 29.46 -11.31 3.30
CA SER A 65 30.58 -11.66 4.18
C SER A 65 30.14 -12.18 5.56
N TYR A 66 28.84 -12.23 5.82
CA TYR A 66 28.25 -12.65 7.08
C TYR A 66 27.14 -13.70 6.84
N GLY A 67 26.80 -14.47 7.88
CA GLY A 67 25.84 -15.56 7.79
C GLY A 67 26.42 -16.78 7.05
N LEU A 68 25.55 -17.54 6.37
CA LEU A 68 25.95 -18.75 5.63
C LEU A 68 26.69 -18.42 4.32
N GLY A 69 26.58 -17.19 3.81
CA GLY A 69 27.18 -16.77 2.54
C GLY A 69 26.49 -17.34 1.30
N TRP A 70 25.52 -18.24 1.46
CA TRP A 70 24.68 -18.80 0.41
C TRP A 70 23.19 -18.75 0.78
N GLU A 71 22.34 -18.82 -0.23
CA GLU A 71 20.88 -18.93 -0.10
C GLU A 71 20.37 -20.05 -1.01
N CYS A 72 19.25 -20.69 -0.63
CA CYS A 72 18.63 -21.70 -1.47
C CYS A 72 18.07 -21.09 -2.75
N GLY A 73 18.21 -21.83 -3.85
CA GLY A 73 17.62 -21.48 -5.12
C GLY A 73 16.09 -21.48 -5.08
N ARG A 74 15.48 -20.90 -6.10
CA ARG A 74 14.03 -20.84 -6.25
C ARG A 74 13.43 -22.26 -6.18
N GLY A 75 12.44 -22.46 -5.30
CA GLY A 75 11.79 -23.75 -5.09
C GLY A 75 12.44 -24.62 -4.02
N TYR A 76 13.47 -24.12 -3.33
CA TYR A 76 14.15 -24.82 -2.25
C TYR A 76 14.14 -24.00 -0.97
N ALA A 77 14.09 -24.68 0.17
CA ALA A 77 14.14 -24.09 1.50
C ALA A 77 15.31 -24.66 2.30
N ALA A 78 15.91 -23.81 3.13
CA ALA A 78 17.05 -24.19 3.95
C ALA A 78 16.62 -25.19 5.03
N VAL A 79 17.32 -26.32 5.11
CA VAL A 79 17.15 -27.35 6.14
C VAL A 79 18.41 -27.38 6.98
N GLU A 80 18.22 -27.15 8.29
CA GLU A 80 19.29 -27.14 9.30
C GLU A 80 20.48 -26.20 9.00
N GLY A 81 20.31 -25.24 8.09
CA GLY A 81 21.35 -24.28 7.70
C GLY A 81 22.53 -24.89 6.94
N SER A 82 22.39 -26.13 6.45
CA SER A 82 23.46 -26.89 5.78
C SER A 82 23.03 -27.48 4.43
N SER A 83 21.74 -27.51 4.12
CA SER A 83 21.22 -28.06 2.87
C SER A 83 20.00 -27.31 2.38
N CYS A 84 19.66 -27.51 1.11
CA CYS A 84 18.48 -26.97 0.46
C CYS A 84 17.57 -28.10 0.00
N ALA A 85 16.43 -28.26 0.66
CA ALA A 85 15.42 -29.26 0.28
C ALA A 85 14.36 -28.63 -0.61
N ALA A 86 13.85 -29.40 -1.57
CA ALA A 86 12.77 -28.95 -2.44
C ALA A 86 11.52 -28.63 -1.61
N ILE A 87 10.89 -27.49 -1.92
CA ILE A 87 9.62 -27.11 -1.30
C ILE A 87 8.54 -28.05 -1.83
N PRO A 88 7.83 -28.80 -0.96
CA PRO A 88 6.73 -29.63 -1.39
C PRO A 88 5.57 -28.73 -1.86
N VAL A 89 5.29 -28.78 -3.16
CA VAL A 89 4.16 -28.08 -3.77
C VAL A 89 3.03 -29.12 -3.95
N PRO A 90 1.87 -28.95 -3.28
CA PRO A 90 0.76 -29.89 -3.40
C PRO A 90 0.06 -29.77 -4.76
N ASP A 91 -0.88 -30.68 -5.04
CA ASP A 91 -1.76 -30.57 -6.20
C ASP A 91 -2.56 -29.26 -6.17
N ASN A 92 -2.80 -28.69 -7.35
CA ASN A 92 -3.49 -27.40 -7.54
C ASN A 92 -2.77 -26.22 -6.85
N ALA A 93 -1.43 -26.24 -6.86
CA ALA A 93 -0.61 -25.17 -6.34
C ALA A 93 0.61 -24.90 -7.23
N PHE A 94 1.16 -23.70 -7.08
CA PHE A 94 2.37 -23.28 -7.77
C PHE A 94 3.29 -22.48 -6.86
N LEU A 95 4.60 -22.46 -7.19
CA LEU A 95 5.57 -21.63 -6.49
C LEU A 95 5.28 -20.15 -6.71
N ARG A 96 5.22 -19.38 -5.62
CA ARG A 96 5.09 -17.93 -5.64
C ARG A 96 6.24 -17.30 -6.44
N SER A 97 6.04 -16.07 -6.89
CA SER A 97 7.10 -15.31 -7.56
C SER A 97 8.38 -15.23 -6.71
N SER A 98 8.25 -15.12 -5.38
CA SER A 98 9.39 -15.13 -4.45
C SER A 98 10.22 -16.42 -4.48
N GLY A 99 9.64 -17.55 -4.87
CA GLY A 99 10.35 -18.83 -4.90
C GLY A 99 10.44 -19.59 -3.59
N TYR A 100 10.14 -18.96 -2.46
CA TYR A 100 10.35 -19.51 -1.11
C TYR A 100 9.05 -20.02 -0.47
N GLY A 101 8.01 -20.20 -1.27
CA GLY A 101 6.72 -20.72 -0.84
C GLY A 101 5.80 -20.91 -2.02
N TRP A 102 4.64 -21.50 -1.76
CA TRP A 102 3.62 -21.78 -2.78
C TRP A 102 2.32 -21.04 -2.49
N GLN A 103 1.46 -20.99 -3.50
CA GLN A 103 0.07 -20.57 -3.40
C GLN A 103 -0.80 -21.48 -4.25
N CYS A 104 -2.09 -21.57 -3.92
CA CYS A 104 -3.02 -22.37 -4.68
C CYS A 104 -3.28 -21.77 -6.07
N ASP A 105 -3.61 -22.63 -7.01
CA ASP A 105 -4.15 -22.23 -8.30
C ASP A 105 -5.47 -21.49 -8.11
N ARG A 106 -5.80 -20.63 -9.09
CA ARG A 106 -7.08 -19.93 -9.10
C ARG A 106 -8.23 -20.94 -9.07
N GLY A 107 -9.18 -20.73 -8.14
CA GLY A 107 -10.26 -21.69 -7.89
C GLY A 107 -9.99 -22.64 -6.73
N TYR A 108 -8.82 -22.57 -6.11
CA TYR A 108 -8.47 -23.35 -4.94
C TYR A 108 -8.05 -22.45 -3.78
N ARG A 109 -8.38 -22.86 -2.56
CA ARG A 109 -7.97 -22.19 -1.33
C ARG A 109 -7.06 -23.09 -0.50
N LYS A 110 -6.19 -22.48 0.29
CA LYS A 110 -5.28 -23.20 1.17
C LYS A 110 -6.05 -23.80 2.34
N ASP A 111 -6.01 -25.12 2.48
CA ASP A 111 -6.39 -25.85 3.69
C ASP A 111 -5.19 -26.62 4.21
N ARG A 112 -4.57 -26.11 5.28
CA ARG A 112 -3.30 -26.60 5.84
C ARG A 112 -2.20 -26.67 4.77
N GLU A 113 -1.80 -27.87 4.36
CA GLU A 113 -0.74 -28.14 3.40
C GLU A 113 -1.27 -28.52 2.01
N ASN A 114 -2.58 -28.40 1.78
CA ASN A 114 -3.23 -28.75 0.52
C ASN A 114 -4.02 -27.57 -0.04
N CYS A 115 -4.36 -27.68 -1.32
CA CYS A 115 -5.27 -26.77 -2.00
C CYS A 115 -6.59 -27.49 -2.26
N VAL A 116 -7.66 -26.97 -1.66
CA VAL A 116 -9.01 -27.52 -1.80
C VAL A 116 -9.84 -26.62 -2.71
N LEU A 117 -10.71 -27.24 -3.51
CA LEU A 117 -11.57 -26.52 -4.44
C LEU A 117 -12.44 -25.51 -3.68
N ILE A 118 -12.54 -24.31 -4.22
CA ILE A 118 -13.44 -23.29 -3.72
C ILE A 118 -14.86 -23.64 -4.14
N ASP A 119 -15.75 -23.80 -3.15
CA ASP A 119 -17.18 -23.81 -3.40
C ASP A 119 -17.62 -22.38 -3.75
N LEU A 120 -17.93 -22.17 -5.02
CA LEU A 120 -18.27 -20.86 -5.57
C LEU A 120 -19.79 -20.69 -5.50
N PRO A 121 -20.32 -19.82 -4.62
CA PRO A 121 -21.76 -19.64 -4.51
C PRO A 121 -22.33 -18.96 -5.76
N ASP A 122 -23.65 -19.08 -5.95
CA ASP A 122 -24.37 -18.33 -6.99
C ASP A 122 -24.09 -16.83 -6.85
N LYS A 123 -23.95 -16.14 -7.99
CA LYS A 123 -23.68 -14.70 -8.06
C LYS A 123 -22.32 -14.30 -7.46
N ALA A 124 -21.32 -15.17 -7.54
CA ALA A 124 -19.94 -14.90 -7.19
C ALA A 124 -18.98 -15.18 -8.35
N TYR A 125 -17.79 -14.57 -8.29
CA TYR A 125 -16.68 -14.85 -9.18
C TYR A 125 -15.38 -15.03 -8.39
N LEU A 126 -14.49 -15.87 -8.91
CA LEU A 126 -13.19 -16.13 -8.29
C LEU A 126 -12.31 -14.88 -8.27
N THR A 127 -11.55 -14.71 -7.21
CA THR A 127 -10.53 -13.66 -7.08
C THR A 127 -9.15 -14.30 -6.96
N ASP A 128 -8.09 -13.51 -7.16
CA ASP A 128 -6.71 -13.97 -6.95
C ASP A 128 -6.26 -13.81 -5.48
N ASP A 129 -7.19 -13.47 -4.58
CA ASP A 129 -6.89 -13.31 -3.15
C ASP A 129 -6.80 -14.69 -2.46
N GLY A 130 -5.57 -15.12 -2.18
CA GLY A 130 -5.28 -16.36 -1.47
C GLY A 130 -5.41 -16.28 0.05
N SER A 131 -5.80 -15.13 0.61
CA SER A 131 -5.91 -14.91 2.07
C SER A 131 -7.35 -14.84 2.59
N GLY A 132 -8.35 -14.83 1.70
CA GLY A 132 -9.78 -14.81 2.02
C GLY A 132 -10.55 -16.01 1.49
N SER A 133 -11.80 -15.78 1.11
CA SER A 133 -12.69 -16.77 0.49
C SER A 133 -12.21 -17.26 -0.88
N GLY A 134 -11.35 -16.49 -1.55
CA GLY A 134 -10.92 -16.72 -2.94
C GLY A 134 -12.02 -16.44 -3.99
N TRP A 135 -13.10 -15.78 -3.56
CA TRP A 135 -14.18 -15.30 -4.41
C TRP A 135 -14.77 -14.02 -3.84
N THR A 136 -15.42 -13.25 -4.70
CA THR A 136 -16.21 -12.08 -4.32
C THR A 136 -17.54 -12.08 -5.08
N CYS A 137 -18.51 -11.32 -4.59
CA CYS A 137 -19.83 -11.27 -5.18
C CYS A 137 -19.87 -10.46 -6.48
N GLU A 138 -20.72 -10.88 -7.41
CA GLU A 138 -21.11 -10.07 -8.56
C GLU A 138 -21.66 -8.71 -8.11
N ARG A 139 -21.50 -7.70 -8.95
CA ARG A 139 -22.06 -6.36 -8.70
C ARG A 139 -23.55 -6.45 -8.38
N GLY A 140 -23.95 -5.87 -7.25
CA GLY A 140 -25.33 -5.90 -6.75
C GLY A 140 -25.60 -6.99 -5.72
N PHE A 141 -24.58 -7.76 -5.34
CA PHE A 141 -24.65 -8.73 -4.26
C PHE A 141 -23.55 -8.47 -3.22
N ALA A 142 -23.85 -8.78 -1.96
CA ALA A 142 -22.93 -8.68 -0.84
C ALA A 142 -22.71 -10.06 -0.21
N ALA A 143 -21.50 -10.30 0.30
CA ALA A 143 -21.16 -11.57 0.92
C ALA A 143 -21.83 -11.68 2.31
N SER A 144 -22.62 -12.74 2.52
CA SER A 144 -23.26 -13.04 3.79
C SER A 144 -23.34 -14.55 4.01
N SER A 145 -22.76 -15.03 5.11
CA SER A 145 -22.75 -16.45 5.50
C SER A 145 -22.35 -17.43 4.38
N GLY A 146 -21.35 -17.09 3.57
CA GLY A 146 -20.87 -17.94 2.49
C GLY A 146 -21.71 -17.90 1.20
N ALA A 147 -22.68 -16.99 1.10
CA ALA A 147 -23.47 -16.76 -0.10
C ALA A 147 -23.41 -15.29 -0.53
N CYS A 148 -23.80 -15.02 -1.77
CA CYS A 148 -23.99 -13.68 -2.28
C CYS A 148 -25.48 -13.32 -2.20
N VAL A 149 -25.82 -12.38 -1.31
CA VAL A 149 -27.19 -11.90 -1.11
C VAL A 149 -27.41 -10.59 -1.85
N PRO A 150 -28.58 -10.37 -2.50
CA PRO A 150 -28.85 -9.12 -3.20
C PRO A 150 -28.74 -7.92 -2.27
N ILE A 151 -28.07 -6.87 -2.72
CA ILE A 151 -28.04 -5.58 -2.03
C ILE A 151 -29.38 -4.89 -2.25
N ALA A 152 -30.07 -4.56 -1.16
CA ALA A 152 -31.29 -3.77 -1.21
C ALA A 152 -30.94 -2.31 -1.52
N VAL A 153 -31.19 -1.89 -2.76
CA VAL A 153 -31.03 -0.50 -3.18
C VAL A 153 -32.38 0.21 -3.04
N PRO A 154 -32.48 1.30 -2.27
CA PRO A 154 -33.73 2.04 -2.13
C PRO A 154 -34.08 2.83 -3.40
N GLU A 155 -35.30 3.34 -3.47
CA GLU A 155 -35.71 4.31 -4.50
C GLU A 155 -34.75 5.52 -4.48
N ASN A 156 -34.38 6.02 -5.67
CA ASN A 156 -33.37 7.07 -5.86
C ASN A 156 -31.97 6.71 -5.34
N GLY A 157 -31.67 5.42 -5.16
CA GLY A 157 -30.35 4.89 -4.89
C GLY A 157 -29.75 4.16 -6.09
N TYR A 158 -28.42 4.10 -6.15
CA TYR A 158 -27.69 3.30 -7.14
C TYR A 158 -26.49 2.59 -6.53
N LEU A 159 -26.16 1.42 -7.07
CA LEU A 159 -25.01 0.62 -6.63
C LEU A 159 -23.68 1.35 -6.88
N THR A 160 -22.78 1.36 -5.90
CA THR A 160 -21.42 1.89 -6.10
C THR A 160 -20.51 0.81 -6.69
N ASN A 161 -19.42 1.20 -7.36
CA ASN A 161 -18.34 0.28 -7.75
C ASN A 161 -17.20 0.30 -6.72
N ALA A 162 -17.47 0.77 -5.50
CA ALA A 162 -16.41 1.00 -4.53
C ALA A 162 -15.99 -0.34 -3.91
N GLU A 163 -14.70 -0.67 -4.00
CA GLU A 163 -14.11 -1.81 -3.27
C GLU A 163 -14.21 -1.60 -1.74
N TYR A 164 -14.29 -0.34 -1.31
CA TYR A 164 -14.41 0.08 0.08
C TYR A 164 -15.49 1.17 0.21
N GLY A 165 -16.37 1.04 1.20
CA GLY A 165 -17.45 2.00 1.47
C GLY A 165 -18.84 1.38 1.40
N TYR A 166 -19.86 2.21 1.15
CA TYR A 166 -21.23 1.73 1.03
C TYR A 166 -21.48 1.09 -0.34
N GLU A 167 -22.20 -0.02 -0.33
CA GLU A 167 -22.59 -0.82 -1.51
C GLU A 167 -23.48 -0.04 -2.50
N TRP A 168 -24.17 0.99 -2.01
CA TRP A 168 -24.98 1.92 -2.79
C TRP A 168 -24.89 3.33 -2.24
N THR A 169 -25.22 4.32 -3.08
CA THR A 169 -25.34 5.73 -2.72
C THR A 169 -26.57 6.36 -3.37
N CYS A 170 -26.99 7.52 -2.88
CA CYS A 170 -28.14 8.23 -3.44
C CYS A 170 -27.80 8.92 -4.76
N GLU A 171 -28.79 8.98 -5.65
CA GLU A 171 -28.76 9.78 -6.86
C GLU A 171 -28.56 11.26 -6.55
N ARG A 172 -28.08 12.01 -7.54
CA ARG A 172 -27.88 13.45 -7.40
C ARG A 172 -29.22 14.13 -7.07
N GLY A 173 -29.23 14.90 -5.98
CA GLY A 173 -30.46 15.54 -5.49
C GLY A 173 -31.17 14.76 -4.40
N PHE A 174 -30.56 13.68 -3.91
CA PHE A 174 -31.05 12.93 -2.76
C PHE A 174 -29.92 12.76 -1.74
N PHE A 175 -30.27 12.71 -0.45
CA PHE A 175 -29.33 12.46 0.63
C PHE A 175 -29.70 11.19 1.38
N LYS A 176 -28.68 10.46 1.85
CA LYS A 176 -28.86 9.18 2.54
C LYS A 176 -29.34 9.44 3.97
N ILE A 177 -30.48 8.86 4.32
CA ILE A 177 -30.95 8.74 5.71
C ILE A 177 -31.18 7.26 5.97
N ASP A 178 -30.41 6.65 6.88
CA ASP A 178 -30.47 5.22 7.15
C ASP A 178 -30.37 4.37 5.85
N SER A 179 -31.45 3.68 5.50
CA SER A 179 -31.61 2.83 4.32
C SER A 179 -32.44 3.46 3.19
N ARG A 180 -32.62 4.79 3.16
CA ARG A 180 -33.37 5.51 2.13
C ARG A 180 -32.63 6.71 1.56
N CYS A 181 -33.12 7.20 0.43
CA CYS A 181 -32.67 8.41 -0.24
C CYS A 181 -33.80 9.43 -0.26
N ASP A 182 -33.67 10.47 0.57
CA ASP A 182 -34.67 11.53 0.69
C ASP A 182 -34.29 12.71 -0.22
N PRO A 183 -35.26 13.36 -0.89
CA PRO A 183 -34.97 14.44 -1.82
C PRO A 183 -34.40 15.65 -1.10
N VAL A 184 -33.35 16.24 -1.69
CA VAL A 184 -32.79 17.51 -1.26
C VAL A 184 -33.80 18.60 -1.57
N VAL A 185 -34.20 19.35 -0.55
CA VAL A 185 -35.06 20.52 -0.72
C VAL A 185 -34.21 21.68 -1.25
N LEU A 186 -34.46 22.10 -2.48
CA LEU A 186 -33.82 23.29 -3.05
C LEU A 186 -34.62 24.54 -2.65
N PRO A 187 -34.01 25.53 -1.97
CA PRO A 187 -34.64 26.83 -1.83
C PRO A 187 -34.70 27.55 -3.19
N ALA A 188 -35.50 28.62 -3.27
CA ALA A 188 -35.53 29.48 -4.45
C ALA A 188 -34.13 30.04 -4.75
N ASN A 189 -33.79 30.16 -6.04
CA ASN A 189 -32.49 30.64 -6.53
C ASN A 189 -31.30 29.76 -6.10
N ALA A 190 -31.50 28.44 -6.03
CA ALA A 190 -30.45 27.46 -5.75
C ALA A 190 -30.41 26.35 -6.81
N PHE A 191 -29.25 25.71 -6.96
CA PHE A 191 -29.04 24.58 -7.85
C PHE A 191 -28.24 23.46 -7.17
N LEU A 192 -28.48 22.22 -7.60
CA LEU A 192 -27.78 21.03 -7.09
C LEU A 192 -26.31 21.02 -7.48
N VAL A 193 -25.44 20.69 -6.53
CA VAL A 193 -24.01 20.45 -6.75
C VAL A 193 -23.64 19.02 -6.36
N SER A 194 -22.64 18.46 -7.04
CA SER A 194 -22.14 17.09 -6.81
C SER A 194 -21.10 17.00 -5.70
N GLU A 195 -21.13 17.94 -4.74
CA GLU A 195 -20.13 17.96 -3.67
C GLU A 195 -20.44 16.90 -2.62
N SER A 196 -19.42 16.13 -2.26
CA SER A 196 -19.52 15.02 -1.30
C SER A 196 -19.78 15.49 0.13
N TYR A 197 -19.72 16.81 0.38
CA TYR A 197 -19.81 17.42 1.69
C TYR A 197 -20.66 18.70 1.62
N GLY A 198 -21.48 18.95 2.63
CA GLY A 198 -22.38 20.12 2.69
C GLY A 198 -23.80 19.81 2.20
N PRO A 199 -24.64 20.83 1.95
CA PRO A 199 -26.08 20.68 1.73
C PRO A 199 -26.48 20.14 0.35
N ALA A 200 -25.52 19.73 -0.48
CA ALA A 200 -25.72 19.25 -1.86
C ALA A 200 -26.35 20.29 -2.84
N TRP A 201 -26.43 21.56 -2.46
CA TRP A 201 -26.85 22.66 -3.32
C TRP A 201 -26.03 23.93 -3.06
N ARG A 202 -26.04 24.85 -4.04
CA ARG A 202 -25.47 26.20 -3.96
C ARG A 202 -26.45 27.23 -4.48
N CYS A 203 -26.29 28.48 -4.06
CA CYS A 203 -27.07 29.58 -4.59
C CYS A 203 -26.64 29.90 -6.02
N GLU A 204 -27.61 30.29 -6.86
CA GLU A 204 -27.36 30.84 -8.18
C GLU A 204 -26.48 32.11 -8.08
N ARG A 205 -25.77 32.42 -9.17
CA ARG A 205 -24.93 33.61 -9.23
C ARG A 205 -25.80 34.86 -9.04
N GLY A 206 -25.38 35.75 -8.14
CA GLY A 206 -26.15 36.93 -7.73
C GLY A 206 -26.95 36.72 -6.44
N PHE A 207 -26.89 35.53 -5.85
CA PHE A 207 -27.52 35.23 -4.56
C PHE A 207 -26.47 34.74 -3.55
N GLU A 208 -26.59 35.17 -2.30
CA GLU A 208 -25.76 34.70 -1.19
C GLU A 208 -26.54 33.73 -0.30
N LYS A 209 -25.82 32.77 0.29
CA LYS A 209 -26.42 31.76 1.17
C LYS A 209 -26.59 32.33 2.57
N SER A 210 -27.80 32.27 3.10
CA SER A 210 -28.08 32.47 4.53
C SER A 210 -28.96 31.34 5.03
N GLU A 211 -28.45 30.60 6.03
CA GLU A 211 -29.05 29.36 6.55
C GLU A 211 -29.41 28.37 5.43
N ASN A 212 -30.71 28.17 5.19
CA ASN A 212 -31.28 27.27 4.19
C ASN A 212 -31.97 28.01 3.03
N ALA A 213 -31.56 29.25 2.75
CA ALA A 213 -32.11 30.05 1.66
C ALA A 213 -31.03 30.84 0.91
N CYS A 214 -31.40 31.30 -0.29
CA CYS A 214 -30.57 32.14 -1.15
C CYS A 214 -31.21 33.51 -1.29
N PHE A 215 -30.51 34.54 -0.82
CA PHE A 215 -30.98 35.93 -0.84
C PHE A 215 -30.25 36.71 -1.93
N PRO A 216 -30.95 37.60 -2.66
CA PRO A 216 -30.32 38.41 -3.70
C PRO A 216 -29.23 39.29 -3.07
N ILE A 217 -28.09 39.36 -3.75
CA ILE A 217 -26.99 40.24 -3.35
C ILE A 217 -27.34 41.66 -3.80
N ASP A 218 -27.48 42.56 -2.83
CA ASP A 218 -27.51 43.99 -3.09
C ASP A 218 -26.12 44.45 -3.51
N LEU A 219 -25.89 44.54 -4.82
CA LEU A 219 -24.60 44.91 -5.38
C LEU A 219 -24.42 46.44 -5.32
N PRO A 220 -23.50 46.97 -4.50
CA PRO A 220 -23.30 48.41 -4.40
C PRO A 220 -22.64 48.98 -5.67
N ALA A 221 -22.76 50.29 -5.87
CA ALA A 221 -22.08 50.97 -6.96
C ALA A 221 -20.55 50.75 -6.88
N ASN A 222 -19.91 50.57 -8.04
CA ASN A 222 -18.48 50.27 -8.15
C ASN A 222 -18.05 48.91 -7.57
N ALA A 223 -18.95 47.93 -7.49
CA ALA A 223 -18.65 46.54 -7.18
C ALA A 223 -18.96 45.60 -8.34
N HIS A 224 -18.39 44.39 -8.29
CA HIS A 224 -18.73 43.28 -9.15
C HIS A 224 -18.85 41.99 -8.34
N LEU A 225 -19.67 41.06 -8.82
CA LEU A 225 -19.73 39.71 -8.26
C LEU A 225 -18.38 39.00 -8.45
N ASP A 226 -17.94 38.28 -7.42
CA ASP A 226 -16.68 37.57 -7.46
C ASP A 226 -16.73 36.34 -8.38
N ARG A 227 -15.66 35.52 -8.36
CA ARG A 227 -15.59 34.31 -9.19
C ARG A 227 -16.66 33.28 -8.82
N SER A 228 -16.97 33.11 -7.53
CA SER A 228 -18.03 32.21 -7.08
C SER A 228 -19.40 32.71 -7.53
N GLY A 229 -19.57 34.04 -7.57
CA GLY A 229 -20.85 34.67 -7.88
C GLY A 229 -21.81 34.74 -6.70
N ASN A 230 -21.43 34.25 -5.52
CA ASN A 230 -22.22 34.28 -4.29
C ASN A 230 -21.67 35.28 -3.26
N THR A 231 -20.73 36.13 -3.67
CA THR A 231 -20.26 37.31 -2.95
C THR A 231 -19.78 38.37 -3.95
N TRP A 232 -19.40 39.55 -3.49
CA TRP A 232 -18.96 40.67 -4.34
C TRP A 232 -17.67 41.29 -3.82
N ARG A 233 -16.98 42.01 -4.72
CA ARG A 233 -15.77 42.78 -4.41
C ARG A 233 -15.83 44.13 -5.09
N CYS A 234 -15.13 45.10 -4.51
CA CYS A 234 -14.99 46.41 -5.15
C CYS A 234 -14.20 46.31 -6.46
N ASN A 235 -14.58 47.14 -7.42
CA ASN A 235 -13.83 47.33 -8.66
C ASN A 235 -12.43 47.88 -8.35
N PRO A 236 -11.44 47.66 -9.22
CA PRO A 236 -10.11 48.24 -9.07
C PRO A 236 -10.19 49.76 -8.85
N GLY A 237 -9.44 50.26 -7.87
CA GLY A 237 -9.47 51.68 -7.47
C GLY A 237 -10.50 52.04 -6.39
N PHE A 238 -11.33 51.09 -5.96
CA PHE A 238 -12.30 51.27 -4.86
C PHE A 238 -11.98 50.35 -3.68
N ARG A 239 -12.29 50.80 -2.45
CA ARG A 239 -12.14 50.05 -1.20
C ARG A 239 -13.50 49.88 -0.51
N SER A 240 -13.66 48.75 0.17
CA SER A 240 -14.88 48.44 0.93
C SER A 240 -14.96 49.28 2.20
N SER A 241 -16.10 49.95 2.42
CA SER A 241 -16.43 50.70 3.64
C SER A 241 -17.94 50.63 3.86
N ASP A 242 -18.38 50.14 5.02
CA ASP A 242 -19.80 50.07 5.43
C ASP A 242 -20.76 49.50 4.37
N GLY A 243 -20.39 48.40 3.70
CA GLY A 243 -21.22 47.77 2.68
C GLY A 243 -21.23 48.49 1.33
N ALA A 244 -20.37 49.50 1.13
CA ALA A 244 -20.22 50.24 -0.11
C ALA A 244 -18.77 50.24 -0.62
N CYS A 245 -18.59 50.55 -1.90
CA CYS A 245 -17.28 50.74 -2.52
C CYS A 245 -16.98 52.22 -2.72
N VAL A 246 -16.04 52.74 -1.94
CA VAL A 246 -15.60 54.14 -1.99
C VAL A 246 -14.23 54.26 -2.66
N LEU A 247 -13.93 55.40 -3.29
CA LEU A 247 -12.67 55.60 -4.00
C LEU A 247 -11.49 55.38 -3.03
N GLY A 248 -10.57 54.48 -3.37
CA GLY A 248 -9.39 54.20 -2.58
C GLY A 248 -8.37 55.32 -2.76
N ARG A 249 -8.03 56.04 -1.68
CA ARG A 249 -6.84 56.90 -1.64
C ARG A 249 -5.56 56.10 -1.76
#